data_AF-A0A3B0T3F7-F1
#
_entry.id   AF-A0A3B0T3F7-F1
#
_cell.length_a   1.000
_cell.length_b   1.000
_cell.length_c   1.000
_cell.angle_alpha   90.00
_cell.angle_beta   90.00
_cell.angle_gamma   90.00
#
_symmetry.space_group_name_H-M   'P 1'
#
loop_
_entity.id
_entity.type
_entity.pdbx_description
1 polymer ?
#
loop_
_entity_poly.entity_id
_entity_poly.type
_entity_poly.pdbx_seq_one_letter_code
_entity_poly.pdbx_strand_id
1 'polypeptide(L)' 'MMRIRVMLVAGMLVGAFVALAAPAQAVTVSVVELLEDAEVYAGQEVTVIGELIGDYGFRSDGTMWTQLNGDSYAIRPIVD' A
#
# COMPACT_ATOMS: atom_id res chain seq x y z
N MET A 1 34.68 -8.10 -31.84
CA MET A 1 34.22 -6.83 -31.25
C MET A 1 32.70 -6.62 -31.31
N MET A 2 32.00 -6.97 -32.41
CA MET A 2 30.55 -6.73 -32.55
C MET A 2 29.66 -7.53 -31.58
N ARG A 3 30.03 -8.78 -31.24
CA ARG A 3 29.27 -9.66 -30.31
C ARG A 3 29.25 -9.16 -28.86
N ILE A 4 30.31 -8.50 -28.41
CA ILE A 4 30.42 -7.94 -27.05
C ILE A 4 29.52 -6.71 -26.89
N ARG A 5 29.37 -5.91 -27.97
CA ARG A 5 28.48 -4.74 -27.98
C ARG A 5 27.00 -5.12 -27.93
N VAL A 6 26.62 -6.21 -28.59
CA VAL A 6 25.22 -6.72 -28.57
C VAL A 6 24.82 -7.24 -27.19
N MET A 7 25.72 -7.95 -26.49
CA MET A 7 25.45 -8.41 -25.12
C MET A 7 25.31 -7.26 -24.11
N LEU A 8 26.09 -6.18 -24.26
CA LEU A 8 26.01 -4.99 -23.41
C LEU A 8 24.67 -4.26 -23.56
N VAL A 9 24.15 -4.12 -24.79
CA VAL A 9 22.84 -3.48 -25.04
C VAL A 9 21.69 -4.33 -24.51
N ALA A 10 21.76 -5.66 -24.66
CA ALA A 10 20.75 -6.57 -24.14
C ALA A 10 20.69 -6.57 -22.60
N GLY A 11 21.85 -6.51 -21.92
CA GLY A 11 21.90 -6.39 -20.45
C GLY A 11 21.32 -5.07 -19.93
N MET A 12 21.49 -3.98 -20.66
CA MET A 12 20.95 -2.65 -20.30
C MET A 12 19.42 -2.59 -20.43
N LEU A 13 18.85 -3.27 -21.44
CA LEU A 13 17.39 -3.37 -21.64
C LEU A 13 16.72 -4.21 -20.55
N VAL A 14 17.36 -5.29 -20.09
CA VAL A 14 16.84 -6.12 -18.98
C VAL A 14 16.91 -5.38 -17.65
N GLY A 15 17.99 -4.61 -17.40
CA GLY A 15 18.13 -3.81 -16.18
C GLY A 15 17.11 -2.66 -16.08
N ALA A 16 16.72 -2.07 -17.21
CA ALA A 16 15.74 -0.97 -17.24
C ALA A 16 14.30 -1.44 -16.94
N PHE A 17 13.94 -2.69 -17.27
CA PHE A 17 12.60 -3.23 -16.99
C PHE A 17 12.36 -3.54 -15.50
N VAL A 18 13.41 -3.90 -14.76
CA VAL A 18 13.29 -4.23 -13.33
C VAL A 18 13.14 -2.96 -12.47
N ALA A 19 13.62 -1.81 -12.94
CA ALA A 19 13.57 -0.54 -12.21
C ALA A 19 12.18 0.14 -12.19
N LEU A 20 11.20 -0.39 -12.92
CA LEU A 20 9.84 0.19 -13.02
C LEU A 20 8.84 -0.35 -11.99
N ALA A 21 9.22 -1.37 -11.22
CA ALA A 21 8.38 -1.92 -10.15
C ALA A 21 8.81 -1.40 -8.77
N ALA A 22 9.12 -0.10 -8.67
CA ALA A 22 9.14 0.52 -7.35
C ALA A 22 7.72 0.35 -6.77
N PRO A 23 7.57 -0.23 -5.56
CA PRO A 23 6.25 -0.35 -4.95
C PRO A 23 5.67 1.06 -4.86
N ALA A 24 4.52 1.26 -5.49
CA ALA A 24 3.77 2.50 -5.33
C ALA A 24 3.59 2.69 -3.82
N GLN A 25 4.08 3.81 -3.30
CA GLN A 25 4.00 4.10 -1.88
C GLN A 25 2.52 4.11 -1.50
N ALA A 26 2.09 3.18 -0.66
CA ALA A 26 0.69 3.04 -0.29
C ALA A 26 0.18 4.38 0.24
N VAL A 27 -0.90 4.89 -0.36
CA VAL A 27 -1.47 6.17 0.04
C VAL A 27 -2.08 5.99 1.43
N THR A 28 -1.73 6.87 2.36
CA THR A 28 -2.33 6.89 3.68
C THR A 28 -3.61 7.73 3.67
N VAL A 29 -4.73 7.15 4.09
CA VAL A 29 -6.06 7.79 4.09
C VAL A 29 -6.75 7.59 5.44
N SER A 30 -7.59 8.53 5.86
CA SER A 30 -8.45 8.35 7.02
C SER A 30 -9.68 7.49 6.69
N VAL A 31 -10.32 6.91 7.71
CA VAL A 31 -11.61 6.21 7.55
C VAL A 31 -12.68 7.12 6.93
N VAL A 32 -12.71 8.41 7.27
CA VAL A 32 -13.69 9.37 6.75
C VAL A 32 -13.48 9.60 5.26
N GLU A 33 -12.26 9.92 4.84
CA GLU A 33 -11.93 10.13 3.42
C GLU A 33 -12.20 8.87 2.58
N LEU A 34 -11.88 7.69 3.11
CA LEU A 34 -12.13 6.43 2.41
C LEU A 34 -13.63 6.16 2.21
N LEU A 35 -14.49 6.56 3.16
CA LEU A 35 -15.94 6.40 3.05
C LEU A 35 -16.59 7.44 2.13
N GLU A 36 -16.05 8.66 2.10
CA GLU A 36 -16.54 9.74 1.23
C GLU A 36 -16.19 9.49 -0.24
N ASP A 37 -14.97 9.03 -0.52
CA ASP A 37 -14.41 8.93 -1.89
C ASP A 37 -13.86 7.52 -2.23
N ALA A 38 -14.57 6.46 -1.84
CA ALA A 38 -14.10 5.07 -2.00
C ALA A 38 -13.68 4.69 -3.44
N GLU A 39 -14.36 5.24 -4.46
CA GLU A 39 -14.07 4.95 -5.88
C GLU A 39 -12.68 5.43 -6.31
N VAL A 40 -12.18 6.51 -5.69
CA VAL A 40 -10.84 7.05 -5.99
C VAL A 40 -9.75 6.05 -5.63
N TYR A 41 -9.98 5.24 -4.59
CA TYR A 41 -9.01 4.29 -4.04
C TYR A 41 -9.22 2.85 -4.53
N ALA A 42 -10.23 2.61 -5.37
CA ALA A 42 -10.56 1.27 -5.85
C ALA A 42 -9.38 0.63 -6.61
N GLY A 43 -9.03 -0.60 -6.24
CA GLY A 43 -7.93 -1.36 -6.86
C GLY A 43 -6.53 -0.90 -6.44
N GLN A 44 -6.41 0.03 -5.49
CA GLN A 44 -5.14 0.49 -4.95
C GLN A 44 -4.86 -0.15 -3.59
N GLU A 45 -3.59 -0.34 -3.27
CA GLU A 45 -3.16 -0.62 -1.90
C GLU A 45 -3.10 0.71 -1.13
N VAL A 46 -3.85 0.79 -0.04
CA VAL A 46 -3.91 1.97 0.82
C VAL A 46 -3.61 1.60 2.26
N THR A 47 -3.00 2.52 2.98
CA THR A 47 -2.89 2.44 4.45
C THR A 47 -4.03 3.25 5.06
N VAL A 48 -4.86 2.63 5.89
CA VAL A 48 -5.99 3.32 6.53
C VAL A 48 -5.62 3.71 7.96
N ILE A 49 -5.79 4.99 8.31
CA ILE A 49 -5.71 5.50 9.68
C ILE A 49 -7.12 5.53 10.28
N GLY A 50 -7.28 4.82 11.39
CA GLY A 50 -8.50 4.79 12.20
C GLY A 50 -8.21 4.18 13.57
N GLU A 51 -9.17 4.25 14.47
CA GLU A 51 -9.09 3.57 15.76
C GLU A 51 -9.70 2.18 15.62
N LEU A 52 -9.01 1.17 16.16
CA LEU A 52 -9.47 -0.21 16.21
C LEU A 52 -10.59 -0.34 17.23
N ILE A 53 -11.77 -0.77 16.77
CA ILE A 53 -12.93 -1.00 17.64
C ILE A 53 -13.29 -2.48 17.67
N GLY A 54 -13.36 -3.05 18.87
CA GLY A 54 -13.75 -4.44 19.08
C GLY A 54 -12.67 -5.43 18.69
N ASP A 55 -13.10 -6.61 18.24
CA ASP A 55 -12.19 -7.72 17.94
C ASP A 55 -11.63 -7.65 16.51
N TYR A 56 -10.45 -8.26 16.34
CA TYR A 56 -9.84 -8.51 15.04
C TYR A 56 -9.53 -10.01 14.91
N GLY A 57 -9.41 -10.48 13.66
CA GLY A 57 -9.13 -11.89 13.39
C GLY A 57 -8.35 -12.08 12.11
N PHE A 58 -7.34 -12.96 12.16
CA PHE A 58 -6.59 -13.37 10.97
C PHE A 58 -7.29 -14.53 10.27
N ARG A 59 -7.33 -14.46 8.95
CA ARG A 59 -7.80 -15.54 8.07
C ARG A 59 -6.63 -16.40 7.62
N SER A 60 -6.95 -17.59 7.12
CA SER A 60 -5.94 -18.54 6.61
C SER A 60 -5.17 -18.03 5.40
N ASP A 61 -5.71 -17.04 4.68
CA ASP A 61 -5.07 -16.39 3.53
C ASP A 61 -4.13 -15.23 3.94
N GLY A 62 -3.91 -15.02 5.24
CA GLY A 62 -3.08 -13.94 5.76
C GLY A 62 -3.78 -12.58 5.83
N THR A 63 -5.02 -12.46 5.36
CA THR A 63 -5.81 -11.24 5.53
C THR A 63 -6.34 -11.13 6.97
N MET A 64 -6.62 -9.91 7.40
CA MET A 64 -7.24 -9.64 8.70
C MET A 64 -8.64 -9.07 8.49
N TRP A 65 -9.62 -9.53 9.26
CA TRP A 65 -10.86 -8.82 9.48
C TRP A 65 -10.73 -7.96 10.74
N THR A 66 -11.19 -6.73 10.65
CA THR A 66 -11.19 -5.76 11.75
C THR A 66 -12.28 -4.72 11.53
N GLN A 67 -12.63 -3.94 12.56
CA GLN A 67 -13.47 -2.77 12.47
C GLN A 67 -12.66 -1.53 12.86
N LEU A 68 -12.70 -0.51 12.01
CA LEU A 68 -12.06 0.78 12.26
C LEU A 68 -13.11 1.89 12.29
N ASN A 69 -13.02 2.80 13.24
CA ASN A 69 -13.76 4.06 13.23
C ASN A 69 -12.82 5.24 12.89
N GLY A 70 -13.40 6.39 12.57
CA GLY A 70 -12.68 7.63 12.29
C GLY A 70 -12.51 8.54 13.51
N ASP A 71 -12.42 8.01 14.73
CA ASP A 71 -12.34 8.85 15.94
C ASP A 71 -11.02 9.63 15.99
N SER A 72 -11.07 10.82 16.59
CA SER A 72 -9.93 11.66 16.90
C SER A 72 -8.82 10.97 17.69
N TYR A 73 -9.13 9.93 18.48
CA TYR A 73 -8.11 9.17 19.20
C TYR A 73 -7.17 8.38 18.28
N ALA A 74 -7.58 8.09 17.04
CA ALA A 74 -6.72 7.47 16.03
C ALA A 74 -5.49 8.32 15.69
N ILE A 75 -5.62 9.65 15.77
CA ILE A 75 -4.57 10.61 15.41
C ILE A 75 -3.97 11.32 16.63
N ARG A 76 -4.73 11.38 17.74
CA ARG A 76 -4.33 12.03 18.99
C ARG A 76 -4.73 11.14 20.17
N PRO A 77 -3.99 10.03 20.40
CA PRO A 77 -4.27 9.17 21.53
C PRO A 77 -4.09 9.94 22.84
N ILE A 78 -5.00 9.73 23.80
CA ILE A 78 -4.77 10.16 25.18
C ILE A 78 -3.76 9.19 25.79
N VAL A 79 -2.57 9.69 26.05
CA VAL A 79 -1.51 8.97 26.75
C VAL A 79 -1.26 9.69 28.08
N ASP A 80 -1.24 8.93 29.17
CA ASP A 80 -0.82 9.39 30.50
C ASP A 80 0.72 9.46 30.60
#